data_AF-A0A2E4DFP3-F1
#
_entry.id   AF-A0A2E4DFP3-F1
#
_cell.length_a   1.000
_cell.length_b   1.000
_cell.length_c   1.000
_cell.angle_alpha   90.00
_cell.angle_beta   90.00
_cell.angle_gamma   90.00
#
_symmetry.space_group_name_H-M   'P 1'
#
loop_
_entity.id
_entity.type
_entity.pdbx_description
1 polymer ?
#
loop_
_entity_poly.entity_id
_entity_poly.type
_entity_poly.pdbx_seq_one_letter_code
_entity_poly.pdbx_strand_id
1 'polypeptide(L)'
;MKHIITLSLCIYVFTGQQQLLAAEYQWIRSKNNYFSGDCYQIEKKDSQQIKLKVKIEKCRPQLTEYVFLKEKGNCYEIDSKTKGQTFTRRVSKKLCRSEDTIYLMGQFGKQKGCFEVDSETNGEKFYKKTSLENCKENTEETFFSYDEKIQEGKCFVKDQNDKFLEVKTHLCKTPNTETLFEKQNLIEGKCFIQDVRGAKYYRHETKIENCKPQKTDYIIISPPNKPSAQCFEVDTETNGEKFIQKVRNKFCEK
;
A
#
# COMPACT_ATOMS: atom_id res chain seq x y z
N MET A 1 54.71 26.27 84.25
CA MET A 1 53.65 25.49 83.57
C MET A 1 53.05 26.37 82.48
N LYS A 2 53.35 26.07 81.20
CA LYS A 2 52.86 26.81 80.04
C LYS A 2 51.68 26.05 79.44
N HIS A 3 50.48 26.62 79.50
CA HIS A 3 49.30 26.07 78.84
C HIS A 3 49.31 26.46 77.36
N ILE A 4 49.42 25.46 76.48
CA ILE A 4 49.24 25.60 75.04
C ILE A 4 47.75 25.36 74.76
N ILE A 5 47.04 26.40 74.32
CA ILE A 5 45.66 26.33 73.87
C ILE A 5 45.70 26.03 72.38
N THR A 6 45.41 24.77 72.02
CA THR A 6 45.31 24.32 70.63
C THR A 6 43.92 24.65 70.11
N LEU A 7 43.77 25.74 69.36
CA LEU A 7 42.55 26.06 68.61
C LEU A 7 42.45 25.14 67.38
N SER A 8 41.60 24.11 67.47
CA SER A 8 41.19 23.31 66.31
C SER A 8 40.20 24.10 65.45
N LEU A 9 40.67 24.53 64.28
CA LEU A 9 39.88 25.20 63.26
C LEU A 9 39.12 24.13 62.43
N CYS A 10 37.84 23.89 62.73
CA CYS A 10 36.98 23.04 61.89
C CYS A 10 36.56 23.81 60.62
N ILE A 11 37.20 23.52 59.49
CA ILE A 11 36.81 24.04 58.17
C ILE A 11 35.61 23.20 57.67
N TYR A 12 34.40 23.73 57.79
CA TYR A 12 33.20 23.17 57.15
C TYR A 12 33.25 23.47 55.64
N VAL A 13 33.64 22.48 54.83
CA VAL A 13 33.52 22.55 53.38
C VAL A 13 32.06 22.31 53.02
N PHE A 14 31.32 23.39 52.78
CA PHE A 14 29.97 23.35 52.21
C PHE A 14 30.07 22.90 50.75
N THR A 15 30.03 21.60 50.49
CA THR A 15 29.82 21.08 49.14
C THR A 15 28.37 21.36 48.75
N GLY A 16 28.13 22.50 48.10
CA GLY A 16 26.83 22.82 47.53
C GLY A 16 26.46 21.76 46.48
N GLN A 17 25.60 20.82 46.86
CA GLN A 17 24.96 19.92 45.92
C GLN A 17 24.02 20.75 45.04
N GLN A 18 24.50 21.20 43.88
CA GLN A 18 23.63 21.69 42.83
C GLN A 18 22.74 20.51 42.41
N GLN A 19 21.49 20.52 42.85
CA GLN A 19 20.48 19.60 42.35
C GLN A 19 20.27 19.92 40.86
N LEU A 20 20.87 19.11 40.00
CA LEU A 20 20.53 19.07 38.59
C LEU A 20 19.06 18.70 38.48
N LEU A 21 18.20 19.70 38.28
CA LEU A 21 16.80 19.48 37.99
C LEU A 21 16.75 18.64 36.71
N ALA A 22 16.25 17.41 36.82
CA ALA A 22 16.07 16.54 35.68
C ALA A 22 15.16 17.25 34.67
N ALA A 23 15.60 17.33 33.41
CA ALA A 23 14.79 17.90 32.34
C ALA A 23 13.47 17.13 32.22
N GLU A 24 12.35 17.84 32.24
CA GLU A 24 11.02 17.27 32.10
C GLU A 24 10.68 17.12 30.60
N TYR A 25 10.35 15.91 30.17
CA TYR A 25 9.96 15.60 28.79
C TYR A 25 8.50 15.16 28.74
N GLN A 26 7.73 15.74 27.83
CA GLN A 26 6.32 15.46 27.67
C GLN A 26 5.97 15.15 26.21
N TRP A 27 5.32 14.02 26.02
CA TRP A 27 4.68 13.69 24.75
C TRP A 27 3.34 14.43 24.64
N ILE A 28 3.17 15.22 23.59
CA ILE A 28 1.95 15.99 23.34
C ILE A 28 1.30 15.44 22.07
N ARG A 29 0.08 14.92 22.23
CA ARG A 29 -0.71 14.37 21.12
C ARG A 29 -1.12 15.45 20.12
N SER A 30 -1.16 15.07 18.84
CA SER A 30 -1.72 15.91 17.80
C SER A 30 -3.23 16.02 17.96
N LYS A 31 -3.78 17.24 17.87
CA LYS A 31 -5.21 17.52 18.05
C LYS A 31 -6.12 16.68 17.13
N ASN A 32 -5.62 16.33 15.94
CA ASN A 32 -6.40 15.66 14.91
C ASN A 32 -6.12 14.15 14.80
N ASN A 33 -5.16 13.63 15.57
CA ASN A 33 -4.79 12.22 15.46
C ASN A 33 -4.24 11.69 16.79
N TYR A 34 -5.11 10.93 17.48
CA TYR A 34 -4.84 10.25 18.76
C TYR A 34 -3.56 9.40 18.76
N PHE A 35 -3.15 8.90 17.59
CA PHE A 35 -2.01 8.01 17.43
C PHE A 35 -0.75 8.71 16.89
N SER A 36 -0.70 10.03 17.04
CA SER A 36 0.47 10.84 16.69
C SER A 36 0.67 11.95 17.71
N GLY A 37 1.88 12.46 17.78
CA GLY A 37 2.25 13.52 18.70
C GLY A 37 3.69 13.92 18.47
N ASP A 38 4.12 14.87 19.28
CA ASP A 38 5.47 15.38 19.28
C ASP A 38 6.01 15.36 20.72
N CYS A 39 7.31 15.11 20.84
CA CYS A 39 8.01 15.14 22.12
C CYS A 39 8.52 16.55 22.40
N TYR A 40 8.27 17.06 23.60
CA TYR A 40 8.73 18.37 24.03
C TYR A 40 9.52 18.28 25.33
N GLN A 41 10.61 19.02 25.42
CA GLN A 41 11.22 19.41 26.69
C GLN A 41 10.44 20.60 27.25
N ILE A 42 10.03 20.51 28.51
CA ILE A 42 9.26 21.54 29.21
C ILE A 42 10.20 22.27 30.15
N GLU A 43 10.37 23.58 29.93
CA GLU A 43 11.17 24.45 30.78
C GLU A 43 10.27 25.46 31.47
N LYS A 44 10.44 25.63 32.79
CA LYS A 44 9.71 26.62 33.57
C LYS A 44 10.62 27.83 33.77
N LYS A 45 10.23 28.98 33.21
CA LYS A 45 10.94 30.25 33.37
C LYS A 45 9.94 31.34 33.76
N ASP A 46 10.11 31.93 34.93
CA ASP A 46 9.31 33.08 35.39
C ASP A 46 7.79 32.87 35.26
N SER A 47 7.30 31.71 35.74
CA SER A 47 5.90 31.25 35.64
C SER A 47 5.39 30.90 34.23
N GLN A 48 6.21 31.05 33.19
CA GLN A 48 5.90 30.61 31.83
C GLN A 48 6.47 29.21 31.55
N GLN A 49 5.71 28.41 30.81
CA GLN A 49 6.17 27.12 30.28
C GLN A 49 6.66 27.29 28.85
N ILE A 50 7.95 27.08 28.61
CA ILE A 50 8.55 27.03 27.29
C ILE A 50 8.57 25.56 26.85
N LYS A 51 8.09 25.28 25.63
CA LYS A 51 8.05 23.93 25.04
C LYS A 51 9.02 23.85 23.87
N LEU A 52 10.10 23.11 24.04
CA LEU A 52 11.10 22.88 23.00
C LEU A 52 10.89 21.50 22.38
N LYS A 53 10.60 21.42 21.08
CA LYS A 53 10.44 20.14 20.40
C LYS A 53 11.78 19.38 20.40
N VAL A 54 11.78 18.13 20.85
CA VAL A 54 12.98 17.29 20.93
C VAL A 54 12.76 15.94 20.25
N LYS A 55 13.84 15.14 20.17
CA LYS A 55 13.78 13.79 19.62
C LYS A 55 12.86 12.89 20.45
N ILE A 56 12.12 12.02 19.78
CA ILE A 56 11.07 11.18 20.38
C ILE A 56 11.58 10.23 21.47
N GLU A 57 12.85 9.82 21.40
CA GLU A 57 13.50 8.94 22.37
C GLU A 57 13.51 9.55 23.78
N LYS A 58 13.47 10.88 23.90
CA LYS A 58 13.41 11.57 25.20
C LYS A 58 12.07 11.44 25.90
N CYS A 59 10.98 11.23 25.14
CA CYS A 59 9.64 10.99 25.68
C CYS A 59 9.26 9.50 25.68
N ARG A 60 10.12 8.61 25.18
CA ARG A 60 9.83 7.19 25.12
C ARG A 60 9.88 6.61 26.54
N PRO A 61 8.78 6.00 27.04
CA PRO A 61 8.79 5.34 28.35
C PRO A 61 9.76 4.16 28.40
N GLN A 62 10.12 3.73 29.61
CA GLN A 62 10.95 2.54 29.80
C GLN A 62 10.24 1.25 29.37
N LEU A 63 8.92 1.17 29.62
CA LEU A 63 8.09 0.02 29.27
C LEU A 63 7.15 0.40 28.14
N THR A 64 7.30 -0.30 27.01
CA THR A 64 6.49 -0.11 25.81
C THR A 64 6.04 -1.46 25.27
N GLU A 65 4.92 -1.47 24.59
CA GLU A 65 4.39 -2.64 23.88
C GLU A 65 3.98 -2.26 22.45
N TYR A 66 3.91 -3.25 21.56
CA TYR A 66 3.45 -3.05 20.19
C TYR A 66 2.00 -3.51 20.06
N VAL A 67 1.15 -2.63 19.52
CA VAL A 67 -0.26 -2.88 19.29
C VAL A 67 -0.59 -2.59 17.85
N PHE A 68 -1.23 -3.57 17.20
CA PHE A 68 -1.78 -3.41 15.87
C PHE A 68 -3.22 -2.91 15.96
N LEU A 69 -3.52 -1.86 15.20
CA LEU A 69 -4.87 -1.31 15.11
C LEU A 69 -5.50 -1.72 13.78
N LYS A 70 -6.36 -2.75 13.82
CA LYS A 70 -6.94 -3.39 12.62
C LYS A 70 -7.65 -2.41 11.70
N GLU A 71 -8.42 -1.47 12.25
CA GLU A 71 -9.22 -0.50 11.49
C GLU A 71 -8.35 0.39 10.61
N LYS A 72 -7.14 0.71 11.07
CA LYS A 72 -6.17 1.53 10.33
C LYS A 72 -5.10 0.70 9.62
N GLY A 73 -4.98 -0.59 9.96
CA GLY A 73 -3.95 -1.49 9.47
C GLY A 73 -2.56 -1.00 9.81
N ASN A 74 -2.35 -0.44 11.00
CA ASN A 74 -1.09 0.17 11.41
C ASN A 74 -0.61 -0.43 12.73
N CYS A 75 0.72 -0.52 12.86
CA CYS A 75 1.37 -0.92 14.10
C CYS A 75 1.78 0.33 14.89
N TYR A 76 1.57 0.29 16.20
CA TYR A 76 1.92 1.36 17.11
C TYR A 76 2.74 0.83 18.26
N GLU A 77 3.73 1.60 18.67
CA GLU A 77 4.38 1.43 19.96
C GLU A 77 3.69 2.34 20.96
N ILE A 78 3.26 1.77 22.08
CA ILE A 78 2.50 2.47 23.11
C ILE A 78 3.13 2.29 24.48
N ASP A 79 2.92 3.27 25.36
CA ASP A 79 3.22 3.12 26.79
C ASP A 79 2.37 1.97 27.38
N SER A 80 3.04 0.96 27.94
CA SER A 80 2.35 -0.23 28.47
C SER A 80 1.48 0.08 29.69
N LYS A 81 1.87 1.06 30.52
CA LYS A 81 1.19 1.40 31.77
C LYS A 81 -0.16 2.06 31.51
N THR A 82 -0.23 2.94 30.52
CA THR A 82 -1.41 3.76 30.22
C THR A 82 -2.11 3.35 28.93
N LYS A 83 -1.66 2.24 28.31
CA LYS A 83 -2.20 1.71 27.04
C LYS A 83 -2.26 2.79 25.97
N GLY A 84 -1.15 3.53 25.87
CA GLY A 84 -0.94 4.55 24.87
C GLY A 84 -1.45 5.96 25.21
N GLN A 85 -2.12 6.17 26.35
CA GLN A 85 -2.63 7.50 26.73
C GLN A 85 -1.54 8.57 26.80
N THR A 86 -0.36 8.22 27.31
CA THR A 86 0.76 9.15 27.49
C THR A 86 1.79 9.10 26.37
N PHE A 87 1.93 7.98 25.67
CA PHE A 87 2.86 7.84 24.54
C PHE A 87 2.30 6.88 23.51
N THR A 88 2.29 7.29 22.24
CA THR A 88 1.92 6.43 21.12
C THR A 88 2.62 6.92 19.89
N ARG A 89 3.36 6.05 19.19
CA ARG A 89 3.91 6.38 17.87
C ARG A 89 3.65 5.26 16.89
N ARG A 90 3.40 5.63 15.63
CA ARG A 90 3.35 4.66 14.53
C ARG A 90 4.74 4.10 14.29
N VAL A 91 4.83 2.79 14.14
CA VAL A 91 6.07 2.09 13.84
C VAL A 91 5.91 1.17 12.63
N SER A 92 7.00 0.52 12.22
CA SER A 92 6.96 -0.47 11.14
C SER A 92 6.01 -1.63 11.51
N LYS A 93 5.20 -2.08 10.55
CA LYS A 93 4.32 -3.25 10.73
C LYS A 93 5.05 -4.51 11.18
N LYS A 94 6.34 -4.63 10.85
CA LYS A 94 7.18 -5.77 11.24
C LYS A 94 7.22 -5.97 12.76
N LEU A 95 7.08 -4.91 13.55
CA LEU A 95 7.12 -4.98 15.02
C LEU A 95 5.80 -5.49 15.63
N CYS A 96 4.71 -5.50 14.86
CA CYS A 96 3.45 -6.15 15.25
C CYS A 96 3.24 -7.48 14.50
N ARG A 97 4.23 -7.96 13.75
CA ARG A 97 4.10 -9.21 13.00
C ARG A 97 4.19 -10.37 13.99
N SER A 98 3.19 -11.25 14.00
CA SER A 98 3.21 -12.50 14.76
C SER A 98 4.30 -13.45 14.23
N GLU A 99 4.70 -14.42 15.06
CA GLU A 99 5.64 -15.47 14.65
C GLU A 99 5.04 -16.30 13.52
N ASP A 100 3.82 -16.80 13.76
CA ASP A 100 3.04 -17.58 12.80
C ASP A 100 2.14 -16.68 11.96
N THR A 101 2.30 -16.78 10.64
CA THR A 101 1.50 -16.04 9.66
C THR A 101 1.05 -16.93 8.53
N ILE A 102 -0.14 -16.67 7.99
CA ILE A 102 -0.67 -17.32 6.79
C ILE A 102 -1.01 -16.27 5.73
N TYR A 103 -1.14 -16.72 4.48
CA TYR A 103 -1.61 -15.89 3.38
C TYR A 103 -3.06 -16.23 3.04
N LEU A 104 -3.94 -15.24 3.14
CA LEU A 104 -5.36 -15.40 2.83
C LEU A 104 -5.88 -14.29 1.94
N MET A 105 -6.89 -14.62 1.16
CA MET A 105 -7.66 -13.65 0.39
C MET A 105 -8.73 -13.05 1.29
N GLY A 106 -8.83 -11.71 1.31
CA GLY A 106 -9.77 -11.06 2.22
C GLY A 106 -9.97 -9.58 1.95
N GLN A 107 -10.74 -8.97 2.85
CA GLN A 107 -10.96 -7.54 2.90
C GLN A 107 -10.66 -7.00 4.31
N PHE A 108 -9.66 -6.13 4.40
CA PHE A 108 -9.34 -5.40 5.63
C PHE A 108 -9.55 -3.90 5.42
N GLY A 109 -10.54 -3.34 6.13
CA GLY A 109 -11.01 -1.98 5.92
C GLY A 109 -11.49 -1.77 4.47
N LYS A 110 -10.87 -0.82 3.76
CA LYS A 110 -11.15 -0.53 2.34
C LYS A 110 -10.29 -1.34 1.36
N GLN A 111 -9.36 -2.15 1.86
CA GLN A 111 -8.41 -2.88 1.01
C GLN A 111 -8.91 -4.30 0.78
N LYS A 112 -9.01 -4.71 -0.49
CA LYS A 112 -9.26 -6.09 -0.92
C LYS A 112 -7.99 -6.69 -1.53
N GLY A 113 -7.82 -8.00 -1.44
CA GLY A 113 -6.75 -8.76 -2.07
C GLY A 113 -6.09 -9.77 -1.14
N CYS A 114 -4.84 -10.13 -1.44
CA CYS A 114 -4.06 -11.06 -0.64
C CYS A 114 -3.40 -10.36 0.55
N PHE A 115 -3.50 -10.98 1.73
CA PHE A 115 -2.91 -10.48 2.97
C PHE A 115 -2.10 -11.57 3.65
N GLU A 116 -0.91 -11.18 4.12
CA GLU A 116 -0.21 -11.89 5.19
C GLU A 116 -0.91 -11.51 6.50
N VAL A 117 -1.40 -12.48 7.25
CA VAL A 117 -2.10 -12.26 8.52
C VAL A 117 -1.50 -13.12 9.62
N ASP A 118 -1.75 -12.77 10.87
CA ASP A 118 -1.50 -13.71 11.96
C ASP A 118 -2.46 -14.91 11.88
N SER A 119 -1.92 -16.12 12.03
CA SER A 119 -2.69 -17.36 11.88
C SER A 119 -3.68 -17.58 13.03
N GLU A 120 -3.34 -17.14 14.24
CA GLU A 120 -4.13 -17.35 15.45
C GLU A 120 -5.48 -16.61 15.39
N THR A 121 -5.49 -15.37 14.89
CA THR A 121 -6.67 -14.51 14.88
C THR A 121 -7.14 -14.10 13.49
N ASN A 122 -6.54 -14.65 12.44
CA ASN A 122 -6.86 -14.33 11.04
C ASN A 122 -6.83 -12.82 10.73
N GLY A 123 -5.90 -12.09 11.35
CA GLY A 123 -5.66 -10.68 11.06
C GLY A 123 -6.24 -9.66 12.03
N GLU A 124 -6.74 -10.09 13.20
CA GLU A 124 -7.05 -9.15 14.29
C GLU A 124 -5.77 -8.54 14.87
N LYS A 125 -4.74 -9.36 15.09
CA LYS A 125 -3.46 -8.92 15.68
C LYS A 125 -2.46 -8.44 14.63
N PHE A 126 -2.57 -8.88 13.37
CA PHE A 126 -1.69 -8.39 12.32
C PHE A 126 -2.24 -8.66 10.92
N TYR A 127 -2.24 -7.65 10.06
CA TYR A 127 -2.31 -7.88 8.61
C TYR A 127 -1.43 -6.94 7.79
N LYS A 128 -0.97 -7.49 6.66
CA LYS A 128 -0.20 -6.76 5.66
C LYS A 128 -0.60 -7.21 4.27
N LYS A 129 -1.10 -6.26 3.47
CA LYS A 129 -1.37 -6.50 2.06
C LYS A 129 -0.09 -6.93 1.35
N THR A 130 -0.18 -7.98 0.56
CA THR A 130 0.95 -8.59 -0.13
C THR A 130 0.61 -8.87 -1.60
N SER A 131 1.55 -9.49 -2.31
CA SER A 131 1.35 -9.89 -3.70
C SER A 131 0.32 -11.01 -3.80
N LEU A 132 -0.48 -11.02 -4.86
CA LEU A 132 -1.53 -12.02 -5.07
C LEU A 132 -0.95 -13.44 -5.21
N GLU A 133 0.29 -13.53 -5.70
CA GLU A 133 1.09 -14.74 -5.80
C GLU A 133 1.18 -15.51 -4.48
N ASN A 134 1.27 -14.80 -3.36
CA ASN A 134 1.39 -15.45 -2.04
C ASN A 134 0.09 -16.13 -1.60
N CYS A 135 -1.04 -15.79 -2.21
CA CYS A 135 -2.31 -16.46 -1.94
C CYS A 135 -2.66 -17.52 -3.00
N LYS A 136 -1.84 -17.71 -4.06
CA LYS A 136 -2.19 -18.58 -5.19
C LYS A 136 -2.48 -20.02 -4.80
N GLU A 137 -1.79 -20.54 -3.79
CA GLU A 137 -2.02 -21.88 -3.26
C GLU A 137 -3.41 -22.03 -2.60
N ASN A 138 -4.04 -20.91 -2.22
CA ASN A 138 -5.38 -20.86 -1.61
C ASN A 138 -6.44 -20.28 -2.56
N THR A 139 -6.14 -20.02 -3.84
CA THR A 139 -7.09 -19.44 -4.82
C THR A 139 -7.70 -20.48 -5.76
N GLU A 140 -7.89 -21.72 -5.34
CA GLU A 140 -8.43 -22.79 -6.20
C GLU A 140 -9.83 -22.47 -6.77
N GLU A 141 -10.53 -21.48 -6.22
CA GLU A 141 -11.86 -21.06 -6.68
C GLU A 141 -11.89 -19.59 -7.13
N THR A 142 -11.16 -19.25 -8.20
CA THR A 142 -11.45 -18.01 -8.94
C THR A 142 -12.67 -18.21 -9.86
N PHE A 143 -13.60 -17.26 -9.84
CA PHE A 143 -14.81 -17.26 -10.66
C PHE A 143 -14.81 -16.06 -11.60
N PHE A 144 -14.96 -16.31 -12.90
CA PHE A 144 -15.08 -15.24 -13.90
C PHE A 144 -16.55 -15.00 -14.25
N SER A 145 -17.00 -13.76 -14.16
CA SER A 145 -18.33 -13.33 -14.58
C SER A 145 -18.19 -12.39 -15.77
N TYR A 146 -18.89 -12.70 -16.85
CA TYR A 146 -18.90 -11.87 -18.06
C TYR A 146 -20.26 -11.19 -18.22
N ASP A 147 -20.25 -9.88 -18.47
CA ASP A 147 -21.46 -9.13 -18.85
C ASP A 147 -21.48 -8.94 -20.36
N GLU A 148 -22.39 -9.65 -21.04
CA GLU A 148 -22.54 -9.60 -22.49
C GLU A 148 -22.99 -8.23 -23.01
N LYS A 149 -23.69 -7.42 -22.20
CA LYS A 149 -24.23 -6.12 -22.64
C LYS A 149 -23.13 -5.07 -22.80
N ILE A 150 -22.18 -5.07 -21.87
CA ILE A 150 -21.05 -4.12 -21.86
C ILE A 150 -19.73 -4.77 -22.33
N GLN A 151 -19.75 -6.08 -22.60
CA GLN A 151 -18.59 -6.86 -23.03
C GLN A 151 -17.41 -6.80 -22.05
N GLU A 152 -17.70 -6.78 -20.75
CA GLU A 152 -16.69 -6.69 -19.69
C GLU A 152 -16.72 -7.92 -18.77
N GLY A 153 -15.51 -8.32 -18.34
CA GLY A 153 -15.28 -9.45 -17.46
C GLY A 153 -14.80 -9.03 -16.09
N LYS A 154 -15.41 -9.58 -15.05
CA LYS A 154 -14.99 -9.42 -13.65
C LYS A 154 -14.51 -10.75 -13.10
N CYS A 155 -13.40 -10.70 -12.38
CA CYS A 155 -12.85 -11.86 -11.69
C CYS A 155 -13.19 -11.78 -10.21
N PHE A 156 -13.65 -12.87 -9.64
CA PHE A 156 -14.01 -13.00 -8.24
C PHE A 156 -13.25 -14.14 -7.60
N VAL A 157 -13.09 -14.05 -6.29
CA VAL A 157 -12.55 -15.10 -5.43
C VAL A 157 -13.38 -15.11 -4.15
N LYS A 158 -13.57 -16.28 -3.54
CA LYS A 158 -14.20 -16.35 -2.22
C LYS A 158 -13.21 -15.92 -1.15
N ASP A 159 -13.66 -15.10 -0.21
CA ASP A 159 -12.94 -14.88 1.04
C ASP A 159 -13.19 -16.01 2.05
N GLN A 160 -12.61 -15.89 3.23
CA GLN A 160 -12.77 -16.88 4.31
C GLN A 160 -14.21 -17.03 4.82
N ASN A 161 -15.12 -16.11 4.46
CA ASN A 161 -16.53 -16.14 4.84
C ASN A 161 -17.42 -16.48 3.63
N ASP A 162 -16.88 -17.15 2.61
CA ASP A 162 -17.55 -17.50 1.36
C ASP A 162 -18.11 -16.30 0.58
N LYS A 163 -17.62 -15.09 0.84
CA LYS A 163 -18.08 -13.88 0.17
C LYS A 163 -17.25 -13.63 -1.08
N PHE A 164 -17.91 -13.36 -2.21
CA PHE A 164 -17.23 -13.02 -3.46
C PHE A 164 -16.56 -11.64 -3.36
N LEU A 165 -15.25 -11.63 -3.54
CA LEU A 165 -14.43 -10.43 -3.66
C LEU A 165 -14.00 -10.24 -5.12
N GLU A 166 -14.35 -9.10 -5.71
CA GLU A 166 -13.82 -8.70 -7.02
C GLU A 166 -12.30 -8.47 -6.92
N VAL A 167 -11.55 -9.12 -7.80
CA VAL A 167 -10.09 -9.06 -7.90
C VAL A 167 -9.66 -8.74 -9.34
N LYS A 168 -8.35 -8.56 -9.55
CA LYS A 168 -7.80 -8.24 -10.88
C LYS A 168 -8.13 -9.36 -11.86
N THR A 169 -8.63 -9.00 -13.04
CA THR A 169 -9.14 -9.94 -14.06
C THR A 169 -8.15 -11.04 -14.43
N HIS A 170 -6.85 -10.73 -14.53
CA HIS A 170 -5.81 -11.71 -14.90
C HIS A 170 -5.66 -12.88 -13.93
N LEU A 171 -6.22 -12.82 -12.71
CA LEU A 171 -6.23 -13.97 -11.80
C LEU A 171 -7.16 -15.08 -12.27
N CYS A 172 -8.22 -14.75 -13.01
CA CYS A 172 -9.12 -15.72 -13.63
C CYS A 172 -8.59 -16.18 -15.00
N LYS A 173 -7.33 -15.86 -15.35
CA LYS A 173 -6.76 -16.26 -16.64
C LYS A 173 -6.65 -17.78 -16.70
N THR A 174 -7.27 -18.36 -17.72
CA THR A 174 -7.18 -19.80 -17.97
C THR A 174 -5.89 -20.14 -18.72
N PRO A 175 -5.45 -21.41 -18.73
CA PRO A 175 -4.26 -21.83 -19.49
C PRO A 175 -4.44 -21.67 -21.00
N ASN A 176 -5.66 -21.87 -21.50
CA ASN A 176 -5.98 -21.89 -22.92
C ASN A 176 -6.56 -20.53 -23.35
N THR A 177 -5.67 -19.58 -23.61
CA THR A 177 -6.05 -18.24 -24.09
C THR A 177 -5.42 -17.92 -25.43
N GLU A 178 -6.16 -17.17 -26.25
CA GLU A 178 -5.67 -16.53 -27.45
C GLU A 178 -5.68 -15.01 -27.30
N THR A 179 -4.92 -14.32 -28.16
CA THR A 179 -4.96 -12.86 -28.26
C THR A 179 -5.69 -12.47 -29.52
N LEU A 180 -6.70 -11.62 -29.38
CA LEU A 180 -7.58 -11.20 -30.46
C LEU A 180 -7.70 -9.68 -30.48
N PHE A 181 -7.79 -9.15 -31.69
CA PHE A 181 -8.09 -7.74 -31.93
C PHE A 181 -9.57 -7.61 -32.32
N GLU A 182 -10.28 -6.69 -31.68
CA GLU A 182 -11.65 -6.36 -32.07
C GLU A 182 -11.76 -4.90 -32.46
N LYS A 183 -12.18 -4.71 -33.70
CA LYS A 183 -12.46 -3.42 -34.29
C LYS A 183 -13.67 -2.78 -33.60
N GLN A 184 -13.46 -1.60 -33.02
CA GLN A 184 -14.51 -0.81 -32.36
C GLN A 184 -15.18 0.15 -33.36
N ASN A 185 -14.42 0.62 -34.35
CA ASN A 185 -14.91 1.39 -35.48
C ASN A 185 -13.90 1.27 -36.64
N LEU A 186 -14.09 2.04 -37.72
CA LEU A 186 -13.25 1.97 -38.92
C LEU A 186 -11.74 2.11 -38.67
N ILE A 187 -11.33 2.81 -37.60
CA ILE A 187 -9.94 3.21 -37.36
C ILE A 187 -9.43 2.92 -35.95
N GLU A 188 -10.26 2.32 -35.10
CA GLU A 188 -9.93 1.98 -33.72
C GLU A 188 -10.33 0.55 -33.43
N GLY A 189 -9.51 -0.13 -32.64
CA GLY A 189 -9.84 -1.42 -32.07
C GLY A 189 -9.12 -1.63 -30.76
N LYS A 190 -9.51 -2.71 -30.09
CA LYS A 190 -8.98 -3.10 -28.79
C LYS A 190 -8.40 -4.49 -28.87
N CYS A 191 -7.40 -4.72 -28.04
CA CYS A 191 -6.76 -6.00 -27.89
C CYS A 191 -7.30 -6.73 -26.67
N PHE A 192 -7.64 -8.00 -26.83
CA PHE A 192 -8.11 -8.83 -25.74
C PHE A 192 -7.32 -10.12 -25.67
N ILE A 193 -7.04 -10.57 -24.44
CA ILE A 193 -6.69 -11.96 -24.17
C ILE A 193 -8.00 -12.65 -23.79
N GLN A 194 -8.36 -13.71 -24.49
CA GLN A 194 -9.64 -14.41 -24.33
C GLN A 194 -9.42 -15.91 -24.21
N ASP A 195 -10.26 -16.61 -23.44
CA ASP A 195 -10.30 -18.08 -23.48
C ASP A 195 -10.69 -18.56 -24.88
N VAL A 196 -10.07 -19.63 -25.36
CA VAL A 196 -10.38 -20.23 -26.68
C VAL A 196 -11.83 -20.70 -26.81
N ARG A 197 -12.52 -20.93 -25.69
CA ARG A 197 -13.96 -21.28 -25.66
C ARG A 197 -14.88 -20.05 -25.73
N GLY A 198 -14.32 -18.84 -25.67
CA GLY A 198 -15.03 -17.57 -25.82
C GLY A 198 -14.99 -16.65 -24.58
N ALA A 199 -15.45 -15.42 -24.78
CA ALA A 199 -15.41 -14.33 -23.80
C ALA A 199 -16.04 -14.66 -22.44
N LYS A 200 -17.08 -15.50 -22.43
CA LYS A 200 -17.80 -15.91 -21.22
C LYS A 200 -16.94 -16.66 -20.20
N TYR A 201 -15.82 -17.25 -20.62
CA TYR A 201 -14.94 -18.02 -19.74
C TYR A 201 -13.76 -17.20 -19.23
N TYR A 202 -13.23 -16.30 -20.06
CA TYR A 202 -12.22 -15.33 -19.67
C TYR A 202 -12.07 -14.30 -20.79
N ARG A 203 -11.98 -13.03 -20.43
CA ARG A 203 -11.66 -11.94 -21.33
C ARG A 203 -11.03 -10.78 -20.57
N HIS A 204 -9.94 -10.26 -21.10
CA HIS A 204 -9.21 -9.14 -20.51
C HIS A 204 -8.60 -8.26 -21.59
N GLU A 205 -8.89 -6.96 -21.55
CA GLU A 205 -8.24 -5.99 -22.43
C GLU A 205 -6.73 -5.94 -22.14
N THR A 206 -5.93 -5.96 -23.19
CA THR A 206 -4.47 -5.94 -23.12
C THR A 206 -3.89 -4.87 -24.04
N LYS A 207 -2.57 -4.70 -24.00
CA LYS A 207 -1.88 -3.70 -24.81
C LYS A 207 -1.99 -4.05 -26.30
N ILE A 208 -2.12 -3.02 -27.15
CA ILE A 208 -2.28 -3.16 -28.59
C ILE A 208 -1.14 -3.94 -29.25
N GLU A 209 0.07 -3.83 -28.71
CA GLU A 209 1.25 -4.54 -29.21
C GLU A 209 1.12 -6.06 -29.10
N ASN A 210 0.26 -6.57 -28.20
CA ASN A 210 0.07 -8.01 -28.03
C ASN A 210 -0.77 -8.64 -29.16
N CYS A 211 -1.59 -7.87 -29.89
CA CYS A 211 -2.28 -8.37 -31.08
C CYS A 211 -1.60 -7.97 -32.39
N LYS A 212 -0.45 -7.29 -32.32
CA LYS A 212 0.26 -6.86 -33.52
C LYS A 212 0.73 -8.09 -34.31
N PRO A 213 0.29 -8.27 -35.56
CA PRO A 213 0.73 -9.40 -36.38
C PRO A 213 2.19 -9.21 -36.81
N GLN A 214 2.82 -10.30 -37.26
CA GLN A 214 4.20 -10.27 -37.73
C GLN A 214 4.39 -9.42 -38.99
N LYS A 215 3.35 -9.33 -39.84
CA LYS A 215 3.37 -8.55 -41.08
C LYS A 215 2.36 -7.42 -41.01
N THR A 216 2.86 -6.19 -41.08
CA THR A 216 2.08 -4.96 -41.10
C THR A 216 2.55 -4.06 -42.25
N ASP A 217 1.67 -3.17 -42.70
CA ASP A 217 2.02 -2.07 -43.60
C ASP A 217 1.41 -0.76 -43.10
N TYR A 218 1.86 0.36 -43.67
CA TYR A 218 1.39 1.69 -43.31
C TYR A 218 0.47 2.24 -44.39
N ILE A 219 -0.76 2.60 -44.00
CA ILE A 219 -1.76 3.17 -44.90
C ILE A 219 -2.26 4.53 -44.40
N ILE A 220 -2.65 5.38 -45.34
CA ILE A 220 -3.28 6.66 -45.07
C ILE A 220 -4.79 6.48 -45.18
N ILE A 221 -5.52 6.76 -44.10
CA ILE A 221 -6.99 6.74 -44.08
C ILE A 221 -7.48 8.17 -43.86
N SER A 222 -8.51 8.57 -44.60
CA SER A 222 -9.22 9.85 -44.45
C SER A 222 -10.62 9.59 -43.86
N PRO A 223 -10.79 9.62 -42.52
CA PRO A 223 -12.09 9.38 -41.90
C PRO A 223 -13.08 10.47 -42.34
N PRO A 224 -14.37 10.13 -42.59
CA PRO A 224 -15.37 11.08 -43.10
C PRO A 224 -15.59 12.31 -42.21
N ASN A 225 -15.23 12.22 -40.93
CA ASN A 225 -15.39 13.28 -39.94
C ASN A 225 -14.05 13.90 -39.47
N LYS A 226 -12.96 13.72 -40.22
CA LYS A 226 -11.65 14.31 -39.89
C LYS A 226 -11.11 15.12 -41.07
N PRO A 227 -10.61 16.33 -40.83
CA PRO A 227 -10.14 17.22 -41.89
C PRO A 227 -8.83 16.76 -42.53
N SER A 228 -8.09 15.86 -41.88
CA SER A 228 -6.81 15.38 -42.36
C SER A 228 -6.76 13.86 -42.37
N ALA A 229 -6.11 13.34 -43.41
CA ALA A 229 -5.75 11.95 -43.49
C ALA A 229 -4.75 11.61 -42.36
N GLN A 230 -4.87 10.41 -41.81
CA GLN A 230 -4.05 9.93 -40.70
C GLN A 230 -3.34 8.65 -41.12
N CYS A 231 -2.12 8.47 -40.60
CA CYS A 231 -1.32 7.27 -40.85
C CYS A 231 -1.69 6.16 -39.85
N PHE A 232 -1.94 4.97 -40.38
CA PHE A 232 -2.28 3.78 -39.63
C PHE A 232 -1.33 2.64 -39.98
N GLU A 233 -0.92 1.89 -38.97
CA GLU A 233 -0.32 0.57 -39.14
C GLU A 233 -1.44 -0.47 -39.17
N VAL A 234 -1.48 -1.28 -40.23
CA VAL A 234 -2.52 -2.29 -40.45
C VAL A 234 -1.92 -3.66 -40.73
N ASP A 235 -2.66 -4.73 -40.43
CA ASP A 235 -2.26 -6.06 -40.86
C ASP A 235 -2.31 -6.20 -42.40
N THR A 236 -1.31 -6.87 -42.98
CA THR A 236 -1.22 -7.05 -44.44
C THR A 236 -2.19 -8.10 -44.98
N GLU A 237 -2.70 -8.99 -44.12
CA GLU A 237 -3.55 -10.12 -44.55
C GLU A 237 -4.97 -9.66 -44.86
N THR A 238 -5.50 -8.76 -44.05
CA THR A 238 -6.89 -8.29 -44.11
C THR A 238 -7.01 -6.77 -44.25
N ASN A 239 -5.89 -6.07 -44.43
CA ASN A 239 -5.82 -4.62 -44.62
C ASN A 239 -6.50 -3.82 -43.50
N GLY A 240 -6.37 -4.25 -42.24
CA GLY A 240 -6.86 -3.50 -41.09
C GLY A 240 -8.11 -4.07 -40.41
N GLU A 241 -8.62 -5.22 -40.85
CA GLU A 241 -9.71 -5.90 -40.14
C GLU A 241 -9.20 -6.65 -38.90
N LYS A 242 -8.01 -7.28 -38.97
CA LYS A 242 -7.41 -8.03 -37.86
C LYS A 242 -6.47 -7.19 -37.00
N PHE A 243 -5.98 -6.05 -37.47
CA PHE A 243 -5.21 -5.11 -36.66
C PHE A 243 -5.18 -3.74 -37.33
N ILE A 244 -5.53 -2.70 -36.58
CA ILE A 244 -5.34 -1.32 -37.00
C ILE A 244 -4.94 -0.45 -35.80
N GLN A 245 -3.85 0.30 -35.94
CA GLN A 245 -3.37 1.23 -34.93
C GLN A 245 -2.92 2.54 -35.57
N LYS A 246 -3.38 3.67 -35.02
CA LYS A 246 -2.88 4.99 -35.43
C LYS A 246 -1.42 5.16 -35.06
N VAL A 247 -0.61 5.62 -36.01
CA VAL A 247 0.82 5.90 -35.82
C VAL A 247 1.16 7.34 -36.22
N ARG A 248 2.44 7.71 -36.09
CA ARG A 248 2.91 9.04 -36.52
C ARG A 248 2.95 9.12 -38.06
N ASN A 249 2.61 10.27 -38.64
CA ASN A 249 2.52 10.45 -40.10
C ASN A 249 3.80 10.09 -40.85
N LYS A 250 4.98 10.30 -40.25
CA LYS A 250 6.29 9.91 -40.81
C LYS A 250 6.42 8.45 -41.26
N PHE A 251 5.58 7.54 -40.76
CA PHE A 251 5.60 6.13 -41.17
C PHE A 251 4.88 5.90 -42.52
N CYS A 252 4.04 6.84 -42.95
CA CYS A 252 3.35 6.83 -44.24
C CYS A 252 3.99 7.76 -45.28
N GLU A 253 5.03 8.52 -44.90
CA GLU A 253 5.83 9.34 -45.80
C GLU A 253 6.85 8.41 -46.50
N LYS A 254 6.41 7.70 -47.55
CA LYS A 254 7.27 6.95 -48.46
C LYS A 254 7.64 7.82 -49.67
#